data_AF-A0A7V5YG60-F1
#
_entry.id   AF-A0A7V5YG60-F1
#
_cell.length_a   1.000
_cell.length_b   1.000
_cell.length_c   1.000
_cell.angle_alpha   90.00
_cell.angle_beta   90.00
_cell.angle_gamma   90.00
#
_symmetry.space_group_name_H-M   'P 1'
#
loop_
_entity.id
_entity.type
_entity.pdbx_description
1 polymer ?
#
loop_
_entity_poly.entity_id
_entity_poly.type
_entity_poly.pdbx_seq_one_letter_code
_entity_poly.pdbx_strand_id
1 'polypeptide(L)'
;MVMMGGEVTVMAILPWSGVKKVLKILKSSLSPNQIAFSFALGVFAGLPPMGLHVIIPITVAFLIRGSFRAFLLSMGLFKLISVAVAPGSYAVGRFLLDSHRGLDSMWRILFHLPVAAPMGYGRYLLLGGHVLSFVIAIPIFFGVR
;
A
#
# COMPACT_ATOMS: atom_id res chain seq x y z
N MET A 1 32.22 21.14 44.13
CA MET A 1 30.90 20.68 44.57
C MET A 1 30.13 20.27 43.32
N VAL A 2 29.79 19.00 43.24
CA VAL A 2 29.42 18.24 42.03
C VAL A 2 27.91 18.30 41.80
N MET A 3 27.56 18.74 40.60
CA MET A 3 26.51 18.23 39.68
C MET A 3 25.03 18.61 39.84
N MET A 4 24.40 18.53 38.64
CA MET A 4 22.99 18.37 38.30
C MET A 4 22.24 19.70 38.10
N GLY A 5 22.20 20.29 36.90
CA GLY A 5 22.04 19.63 35.59
C GLY A 5 20.59 19.17 35.42
N GLY A 6 19.65 20.10 35.57
CA GLY A 6 18.23 19.90 35.31
C GLY A 6 17.95 19.85 33.81
N GLU A 7 18.39 18.80 33.14
CA GLU A 7 17.83 18.43 31.83
C GLU A 7 16.46 17.81 32.07
N VAL A 8 15.48 18.69 32.30
CA VAL A 8 14.05 18.38 32.31
C VAL A 8 13.70 17.84 30.94
N THR A 9 13.73 16.51 30.81
CA THR A 9 12.70 15.68 30.17
C THR A 9 11.87 16.40 29.10
N VAL A 10 12.52 16.88 28.04
CA VAL A 10 11.83 17.17 26.78
C VAL A 10 11.66 15.84 26.06
N MET A 11 10.82 14.97 26.63
CA MET A 11 10.05 14.01 25.85
C MET A 11 9.02 14.79 25.03
N ALA A 12 9.50 15.71 24.20
CA ALA A 12 8.73 16.19 23.08
C ALA A 12 8.43 14.94 22.27
N ILE A 13 7.16 14.55 22.31
CA ILE A 13 6.51 13.62 21.41
C ILE A 13 6.60 14.28 20.03
N LEU A 14 7.81 14.28 19.47
CA LEU A 14 8.07 14.72 18.11
C LEU A 14 7.52 13.59 17.24
N PRO A 15 6.60 13.87 16.30
CA PRO A 15 6.05 12.86 15.39
C PRO A 15 7.16 12.15 14.59
N TRP A 16 8.33 12.78 14.52
CA TRP A 16 9.54 12.24 13.92
C TRP A 16 10.16 11.05 14.68
N SER A 17 9.88 10.88 15.97
CA SER A 17 10.42 9.75 16.75
C SER A 17 9.84 8.40 16.29
N GLY A 18 8.56 8.38 15.92
CA GLY A 18 7.89 7.23 15.32
C GLY A 18 8.46 6.92 13.94
N VAL A 19 8.58 7.93 13.07
CA VAL A 19 9.18 7.81 11.74
C VAL A 19 10.62 7.28 11.81
N LYS A 20 11.46 7.86 12.69
CA LYS A 20 12.84 7.41 12.89
C LYS A 20 12.93 5.97 13.40
N LYS A 21 12.06 5.55 14.32
CA LYS A 21 12.01 4.16 14.82
C LYS A 21 11.58 3.19 13.73
N VAL A 22 10.56 3.53 12.95
CA VAL A 22 10.15 2.75 11.77
C VAL A 22 11.34 2.62 10.82
N LEU A 23 11.96 3.74 10.41
CA LEU A 23 13.12 3.73 9.51
C LEU A 23 14.31 2.93 10.06
N LYS A 24 14.55 2.95 11.37
CA LYS A 24 15.62 2.17 12.02
C LYS A 24 15.32 0.67 12.02
N ILE A 25 14.07 0.28 12.29
CA ILE A 25 13.61 -1.13 12.21
C ILE A 25 13.71 -1.66 10.78
N LEU A 26 13.45 -0.80 9.79
CA LEU A 26 13.61 -1.16 8.40
C LEU A 26 15.09 -1.45 8.06
N LYS A 27 16.04 -0.69 8.61
CA LYS A 27 17.46 -0.72 8.21
C LYS A 27 18.36 -1.81 8.85
N SER A 28 17.89 -2.61 9.82
CA SER A 28 18.83 -3.37 10.68
C SER A 28 19.32 -4.73 10.16
N SER A 29 18.85 -5.21 9.00
CA SER A 29 19.35 -6.45 8.36
C SER A 29 18.91 -6.64 6.90
N LEU A 30 17.98 -5.82 6.42
CA LEU A 30 17.40 -5.91 5.08
C LEU A 30 17.95 -4.81 4.18
N SER A 31 18.13 -5.12 2.90
CA SER A 31 18.55 -4.11 1.93
C SER A 31 17.43 -3.07 1.72
N PRO A 32 17.77 -1.81 1.39
CA PRO A 32 16.79 -0.78 1.06
C PRO A 32 15.76 -1.25 0.02
N ASN A 33 16.19 -1.99 -1.00
CA ASN A 33 15.32 -2.52 -2.05
C ASN A 33 14.33 -3.58 -1.54
N GLN A 34 14.72 -4.44 -0.59
CA GLN A 34 13.81 -5.42 0.02
C GLN A 34 12.69 -4.75 0.82
N ILE A 35 13.05 -3.68 1.52
CA ILE A 35 12.10 -2.86 2.28
C ILE A 35 11.15 -2.13 1.32
N ALA A 36 11.70 -1.48 0.29
CA ALA A 36 10.94 -0.75 -0.72
C ALA A 36 9.96 -1.66 -1.46
N PHE A 37 10.38 -2.87 -1.81
CA PHE A 37 9.52 -3.86 -2.44
C PHE A 37 8.38 -4.31 -1.51
N SER A 38 8.68 -4.58 -0.24
CA SER A 38 7.64 -4.93 0.75
C SER A 38 6.64 -3.79 0.96
N PHE A 39 7.13 -2.54 0.97
CA PHE A 39 6.30 -1.35 1.04
C PHE A 39 5.43 -1.20 -0.21
N ALA A 40 5.98 -1.41 -1.40
CA ALA A 40 5.25 -1.39 -2.68
C ALA A 40 4.12 -2.44 -2.72
N LEU A 41 4.37 -3.67 -2.23
CA LEU A 41 3.33 -4.69 -2.06
C LEU A 41 2.21 -4.21 -1.12
N GLY A 42 2.55 -3.47 -0.08
CA GLY A 42 1.56 -2.86 0.81
C GLY A 42 0.69 -1.82 0.13
N VAL A 43 1.22 -1.08 -0.86
CA VAL A 43 0.43 -0.15 -1.69
C VAL A 43 -0.64 -0.93 -2.47
N PHE A 44 -0.24 -2.02 -3.14
CA PHE A 44 -1.17 -2.89 -3.88
C PHE A 44 -2.22 -3.55 -2.99
N ALA A 45 -1.86 -3.91 -1.75
CA ALA A 45 -2.79 -4.49 -0.81
C ALA A 45 -3.74 -3.45 -0.20
N GLY A 46 -3.27 -2.22 0.04
CA GLY A 46 -3.98 -1.21 0.82
C GLY A 46 -4.84 -0.26 0.01
N LEU A 47 -4.37 0.17 -1.17
CA LEU A 47 -5.03 1.23 -1.94
C LEU A 47 -6.31 0.76 -2.65
N PRO A 48 -6.37 -0.41 -3.31
CA PRO A 48 -7.61 -0.88 -3.89
C PRO A 48 -8.61 -1.34 -2.80
N PRO A 49 -9.92 -1.36 -3.09
CA PRO A 49 -10.93 -1.88 -2.16
C PRO A 49 -10.63 -3.33 -1.74
N MET A 50 -10.63 -3.61 -0.44
CA MET A 50 -10.20 -4.89 0.13
C MET A 50 -11.01 -6.08 -0.41
N GLY A 51 -10.35 -7.04 -1.03
CA GLY A 51 -10.93 -8.34 -1.36
C GLY A 51 -9.85 -9.33 -1.82
N LEU A 52 -10.20 -10.33 -2.61
CA LEU A 52 -9.30 -11.46 -2.87
C LEU A 52 -7.98 -11.10 -3.54
N HIS A 53 -7.92 -10.01 -4.30
CA HIS A 53 -6.68 -9.56 -4.92
C HIS A 53 -5.57 -9.31 -3.88
N VAL A 54 -5.91 -9.01 -2.63
CA VAL A 54 -4.99 -8.77 -1.51
C VAL A 54 -4.26 -10.04 -1.07
N ILE A 55 -4.80 -11.22 -1.38
CA ILE A 55 -4.15 -12.50 -1.08
C ILE A 55 -2.80 -12.60 -1.81
N ILE A 56 -2.73 -12.07 -3.04
CA ILE A 56 -1.51 -12.10 -3.85
C ILE A 56 -0.36 -11.32 -3.19
N PRO A 57 -0.46 -10.00 -2.91
CA PRO A 57 0.63 -9.27 -2.28
C PRO A 57 0.94 -9.76 -0.87
N ILE A 58 -0.05 -10.23 -0.10
CA ILE A 58 0.20 -10.85 1.21
C ILE A 58 1.05 -12.11 1.06
N THR A 59 0.66 -13.01 0.15
CA THR A 59 1.40 -14.26 -0.09
C THR A 59 2.82 -13.97 -0.55
N VAL A 60 2.99 -13.04 -1.49
CA VAL A 60 4.32 -12.61 -1.93
C VAL A 60 5.13 -12.06 -0.75
N ALA A 61 4.53 -11.21 0.10
CA ALA A 61 5.20 -10.66 1.28
C ALA A 61 5.64 -11.73 2.30
N PHE A 62 4.95 -12.88 2.37
CA PHE A 62 5.37 -14.03 3.18
C PHE A 62 6.48 -14.87 2.53
N LEU A 63 6.48 -15.01 1.21
CA LEU A 63 7.44 -15.86 0.49
C LEU A 63 8.81 -15.19 0.28
N ILE A 64 8.85 -13.87 0.21
CA ILE A 64 10.10 -13.13 -0.02
C ILE A 64 10.87 -12.84 1.26
N ARG A 65 12.20 -12.68 1.17
CA ARG A 65 13.01 -12.09 2.24
C ARG A 65 12.83 -10.57 2.25
N GLY A 66 11.70 -10.12 2.80
CA GLY A 66 11.32 -8.71 2.90
C GLY A 66 10.99 -8.26 4.33
N SER A 67 10.61 -6.99 4.48
CA SER A 67 10.12 -6.46 5.76
C SER A 67 8.61 -6.56 5.80
N PHE A 68 8.09 -7.61 6.44
CA PHE A 68 6.64 -7.75 6.64
C PHE A 68 6.04 -6.57 7.42
N ARG A 69 6.84 -5.94 8.29
CA ARG A 69 6.47 -4.69 8.99
C ARG A 69 6.26 -3.53 8.02
N ALA A 70 7.14 -3.38 7.01
CA ALA A 70 6.98 -2.36 5.97
C ALA A 70 5.72 -2.59 5.14
N PHE A 71 5.45 -3.86 4.80
CA PHE A 71 4.23 -4.27 4.11
C PHE A 71 2.97 -3.87 4.90
N LEU A 72 2.87 -4.28 6.17
CA LEU A 72 1.69 -3.97 7.01
C LEU A 72 1.51 -2.47 7.23
N LEU A 73 2.60 -1.73 7.47
CA LEU A 73 2.56 -0.28 7.63
C LEU A 73 2.04 0.41 6.36
N SER A 74 2.58 0.04 5.20
CA SER A 74 2.16 0.56 3.91
C SER A 74 0.70 0.20 3.62
N MET A 75 0.31 -1.06 3.81
CA MET A 75 -1.06 -1.53 3.65
C MET A 75 -2.04 -0.74 4.51
N GLY A 76 -1.75 -0.55 5.79
CA GLY A 76 -2.58 0.24 6.69
C GLY A 76 -2.67 1.72 6.28
N LEU A 77 -1.53 2.34 5.95
CA LEU A 77 -1.46 3.73 5.51
C LEU A 77 -2.27 3.95 4.23
N PHE A 78 -2.01 3.15 3.19
CA PHE A 78 -2.70 3.29 1.92
C PHE A 78 -4.16 2.86 1.99
N LYS A 79 -4.54 2.01 2.95
CA LYS A 79 -5.95 1.74 3.23
C LYS A 79 -6.67 2.97 3.76
N LEU A 80 -6.05 3.76 4.63
CA LEU A 80 -6.63 5.04 5.06
C LEU A 80 -6.70 6.03 3.90
N ILE A 81 -5.63 6.14 3.11
CA ILE A 81 -5.59 7.02 1.93
C ILE A 81 -6.66 6.62 0.90
N SER A 82 -6.95 5.32 0.76
CA SER A 82 -7.93 4.79 -0.20
C SER A 82 -9.30 5.46 -0.11
N VAL A 83 -9.71 5.86 1.10
CA VAL A 83 -10.99 6.53 1.34
C VAL A 83 -11.02 7.90 0.64
N ALA A 84 -9.94 8.67 0.77
CA ALA A 84 -9.83 10.00 0.16
C ALA A 84 -9.70 9.92 -1.36
N VAL A 85 -8.96 8.95 -1.89
CA VAL A 85 -8.72 8.82 -3.33
C VAL A 85 -9.79 8.01 -4.07
N ALA A 86 -10.79 7.46 -3.36
CA ALA A 86 -11.82 6.62 -3.96
C ALA A 86 -12.55 7.24 -5.17
N PRO A 87 -12.93 8.54 -5.17
CA PRO A 87 -13.52 9.17 -6.35
C PRO A 87 -12.57 9.19 -7.56
N GLY A 88 -11.28 9.43 -7.32
CA GLY A 88 -10.24 9.39 -8.35
C GLY A 88 -10.03 7.99 -8.90
N SER A 89 -9.93 6.98 -8.01
CA SER A 89 -9.89 5.57 -8.41
C SER A 89 -11.09 5.18 -9.27
N TYR A 90 -12.30 5.60 -8.90
CA TYR A 90 -13.49 5.33 -9.71
C TYR A 90 -13.41 5.98 -11.09
N ALA A 91 -13.02 7.26 -11.16
CA ALA A 91 -12.91 8.00 -12.42
C ALA A 91 -11.89 7.36 -13.38
N VAL A 92 -10.73 6.97 -12.86
CA VAL A 92 -9.69 6.26 -13.63
C VAL A 92 -10.22 4.94 -14.18
N GLY A 93 -10.84 4.12 -13.33
CA GLY A 93 -11.39 2.83 -13.76
C GLY A 93 -12.49 2.99 -14.78
N ARG A 94 -13.37 3.99 -14.61
CA ARG A 94 -14.43 4.32 -15.55
C ARG A 94 -13.88 4.71 -16.91
N PHE A 95 -12.92 5.63 -16.94
CA PHE A 95 -12.25 6.03 -18.17
C PHE A 95 -11.66 4.82 -18.92
N LEU A 96 -10.96 3.93 -18.21
CA LEU A 96 -10.32 2.77 -18.85
C LEU A 96 -11.34 1.77 -19.40
N LEU A 97 -12.37 1.43 -18.63
CA LEU A 97 -13.35 0.41 -19.01
C LEU A 97 -14.34 0.92 -20.06
N ASP A 98 -14.85 2.14 -19.90
CA ASP A 98 -15.84 2.69 -20.85
C ASP A 98 -15.19 3.00 -22.21
N SER A 99 -13.90 3.36 -22.25
CA SER A 99 -13.16 3.58 -23.50
C SER A 99 -12.70 2.30 -24.20
N HIS A 100 -12.68 1.14 -23.52
CA HIS A 100 -12.13 -0.11 -24.08
C HIS A 100 -13.07 -1.29 -23.89
N ARG A 101 -13.92 -1.55 -24.90
CA ARG A 101 -14.95 -2.61 -24.87
C ARG A 101 -14.40 -4.01 -24.55
N GLY A 102 -13.21 -4.36 -25.05
CA GLY A 102 -12.57 -5.64 -24.75
C GLY A 102 -12.18 -5.79 -23.28
N LEU A 103 -11.63 -4.71 -22.69
CA LEU A 103 -11.25 -4.67 -21.28
C LEU A 103 -12.49 -4.75 -20.38
N ASP A 104 -13.56 -4.01 -20.70
CA ASP A 104 -14.83 -4.10 -19.97
C ASP A 104 -15.45 -5.49 -20.01
N SER A 105 -15.44 -6.15 -21.18
CA SER A 105 -15.93 -7.53 -21.30
C SER A 105 -15.16 -8.50 -20.39
N MET A 106 -13.82 -8.48 -20.45
CA MET A 106 -12.96 -9.32 -19.59
C MET A 106 -13.21 -9.03 -18.11
N TRP A 107 -13.30 -7.75 -17.73
CA TRP A 107 -13.47 -7.34 -16.34
C TRP A 107 -14.86 -7.70 -15.81
N ARG A 108 -15.90 -7.65 -16.65
CA ARG A 108 -17.23 -8.16 -16.30
C ARG A 108 -17.17 -9.65 -16.00
N ILE A 109 -16.57 -10.47 -16.87
CA ILE A 109 -16.47 -11.91 -16.64
C ILE A 109 -15.83 -12.20 -15.28
N LEU A 110 -14.71 -11.54 -14.97
CA LEU A 110 -14.00 -11.69 -13.70
C LEU A 110 -14.90 -11.36 -12.50
N PHE A 111 -15.67 -10.27 -12.57
CA PHE A 111 -16.55 -9.83 -11.49
C PHE A 111 -17.85 -10.64 -11.35
N HIS A 112 -18.23 -11.42 -12.35
CA HIS A 112 -19.38 -12.34 -12.27
C HIS A 112 -19.00 -13.73 -11.75
N LEU A 113 -17.71 -14.00 -11.52
CA LEU A 113 -17.32 -15.25 -10.89
C LEU A 113 -17.83 -15.30 -9.43
N PRO A 114 -18.31 -16.46 -8.94
CA PRO A 114 -18.76 -16.61 -7.56
C PRO A 114 -17.72 -16.20 -6.51
N VAL A 115 -16.43 -16.36 -6.86
CA VAL A 115 -15.29 -15.98 -6.02
C VAL A 115 -15.12 -14.46 -5.95
N ALA A 116 -15.56 -13.71 -6.96
CA ALA A 116 -15.52 -12.25 -6.97
C ALA A 116 -16.78 -11.63 -6.32
N ALA A 117 -17.87 -12.39 -6.14
CA ALA A 117 -19.11 -11.90 -5.54
C ALA A 117 -18.95 -11.31 -4.11
N PRO A 118 -18.12 -11.87 -3.20
CA PRO A 118 -17.92 -11.31 -1.86
C PRO A 118 -17.21 -9.95 -1.85
N MET A 119 -16.65 -9.53 -2.98
CA MET A 119 -15.92 -8.26 -3.07
C MET A 119 -16.87 -7.07 -2.85
N GLY A 120 -18.11 -7.09 -3.34
CA GLY A 120 -19.11 -6.05 -3.05
C GLY A 120 -18.80 -4.63 -3.55
N TYR A 121 -17.60 -4.37 -4.07
CA TYR A 121 -17.16 -3.09 -4.64
C TYR A 121 -17.25 -3.09 -6.17
N GLY A 122 -17.48 -1.91 -6.74
CA GLY A 122 -17.65 -1.73 -8.19
C GLY A 122 -16.37 -2.03 -8.99
N ARG A 123 -16.55 -2.67 -10.15
CA ARG A 123 -15.48 -3.06 -11.07
C ARG A 123 -14.54 -1.91 -11.47
N TYR A 124 -15.11 -0.70 -11.60
CA TYR A 124 -14.38 0.54 -11.86
C TYR A 124 -13.44 0.92 -10.72
N LEU A 125 -13.93 0.86 -9.47
CA LEU A 125 -13.17 1.27 -8.30
C LEU A 125 -11.96 0.34 -8.07
N LEU A 126 -12.13 -0.98 -8.28
CA LEU A 126 -11.02 -1.93 -8.17
C LEU A 126 -9.94 -1.66 -9.22
N LEU A 127 -10.33 -1.54 -10.49
CA LEU A 127 -9.38 -1.35 -11.58
C LEU A 127 -8.60 -0.05 -11.40
N GLY A 128 -9.28 1.06 -11.15
CA GLY A 128 -8.60 2.33 -10.95
C GLY A 128 -7.73 2.34 -9.70
N GLY A 129 -8.16 1.68 -8.61
CA GLY A 129 -7.31 1.47 -7.44
C GLY A 129 -6.02 0.70 -7.77
N HIS A 130 -6.09 -0.33 -8.61
CA HIS A 130 -4.89 -1.06 -9.06
C HIS A 130 -3.97 -0.17 -9.91
N VAL A 131 -4.55 0.59 -10.85
CA VAL A 131 -3.78 1.50 -11.71
C VAL A 131 -3.07 2.56 -10.88
N LEU A 132 -3.76 3.21 -9.93
CA LEU A 132 -3.14 4.16 -9.02
C LEU A 132 -2.08 3.49 -8.13
N SER A 133 -2.29 2.23 -7.72
CA SER A 133 -1.27 1.46 -6.99
C SER A 133 0.01 1.30 -7.81
N PHE A 134 -0.09 0.96 -9.11
CA PHE A 134 1.08 0.89 -9.98
C PHE A 134 1.79 2.24 -10.11
N VAL A 135 1.03 3.32 -10.33
CA VAL A 135 1.57 4.68 -10.44
C VAL A 135 2.35 5.10 -9.19
N ILE A 136 1.89 4.68 -8.00
CA ILE A 136 2.54 5.00 -6.72
C ILE A 136 3.69 4.02 -6.40
N ALA A 137 3.51 2.73 -6.64
CA ALA A 137 4.45 1.69 -6.26
C ALA A 137 5.74 1.71 -7.10
N ILE A 138 5.64 1.99 -8.39
CA ILE A 138 6.79 2.08 -9.31
C ILE A 138 7.84 3.10 -8.82
N PRO A 139 7.51 4.39 -8.61
CA PRO A 139 8.50 5.36 -8.16
C PRO A 139 9.06 5.04 -6.77
N ILE A 140 8.26 4.45 -5.87
CA ILE A 140 8.74 4.01 -4.55
C ILE A 140 9.82 2.94 -4.69
N PHE A 141 9.62 1.96 -5.58
CA PHE A 141 10.58 0.87 -5.74
C PHE A 141 11.86 1.34 -6.45
N PHE A 142 11.73 2.11 -7.54
CA PHE A 142 12.89 2.55 -8.33
C PHE A 142 13.65 3.73 -7.72
N GLY A 143 13.01 4.54 -6.87
CA GLY A 143 13.63 5.69 -6.21
C GLY A 143 14.57 5.34 -5.05
N VAL A 144 14.61 4.08 -4.61
CA VAL A 144 15.43 3.61 -3.47
C VAL A 144 16.81 3.07 -3.92
N ARG A 145 17.13 3.18 -5.22
CA ARG A 145 18.43 2.81 -5.79
C ARG A 145 19.59 3.62 -5.20
#